data_AF-A0A920NFB4-F1
#
_entry.id   AF-A0A920NFB4-F1
#
_cell.length_a   1.000
_cell.length_b   1.000
_cell.length_c   1.000
_cell.angle_alpha   90.00
_cell.angle_beta   90.00
_cell.angle_gamma   90.00
#
_symmetry.space_group_name_H-M   'P 1'
#
loop_
_entity.id
_entity.type
_entity.pdbx_description
1 polymer ?
#
loop_
_entity_poly.entity_id
_entity_poly.type
_entity_poly.pdbx_seq_one_letter_code
_entity_poly.pdbx_strand_id
1 'polypeptide(L)' 'MGEDDWRWHMYDTVKGADWLGDQDFIEYLCKEAPRAVIEFERYGVPFSRTEDGKIYQRPFWGND' A
#
# COMPACT_ATOMS: atom_id res chain seq x y z
N MET A 1 3.70 12.96 5.92
CA MET A 1 3.94 11.62 5.36
C MET A 1 5.25 11.68 4.61
N GLY A 2 6.16 10.75 4.87
CA GLY A 2 7.43 10.67 4.15
C GLY A 2 7.22 10.21 2.70
N GLU A 3 8.29 10.23 1.91
CA GLU A 3 8.33 9.43 0.68
C GLU A 3 8.16 7.95 1.07
N ASP A 4 7.50 7.18 0.22
CA ASP A 4 7.18 5.76 0.44
C ASP A 4 7.75 4.92 -0.72
N ASP A 5 8.04 3.65 -0.48
CA ASP A 5 8.54 2.69 -1.45
C ASP A 5 7.82 1.34 -1.25
N TRP A 6 7.31 0.76 -2.33
CA TRP A 6 6.61 -0.53 -2.28
C TRP A 6 7.45 -1.65 -1.66
N ARG A 7 8.79 -1.53 -1.66
CA ARG A 7 9.70 -2.48 -1.01
C ARG A 7 9.60 -2.45 0.51
N TRP A 8 9.23 -1.32 1.12
CA TRP A 8 8.98 -1.24 2.56
C TRP A 8 7.66 -1.92 2.92
N HIS A 9 6.61 -1.68 2.14
CA HIS A 9 5.35 -2.43 2.25
C HIS A 9 5.57 -3.94 2.06
N MET A 10 6.43 -4.36 1.12
CA MET A 10 6.84 -5.75 0.98
C MET A 10 7.52 -6.25 2.26
N TYR A 11 8.54 -5.56 2.75
CA TYR A 11 9.25 -5.94 3.99
C TYR A 11 8.29 -6.14 5.17
N ASP A 12 7.39 -5.17 5.39
CA ASP A 12 6.39 -5.22 6.44
C ASP A 12 5.40 -6.38 6.26
N THR A 13 5.01 -6.66 5.02
CA THR A 13 4.12 -7.79 4.71
C THR A 13 4.80 -9.13 4.99
N VAL A 14 6.06 -9.31 4.58
CA VAL A 14 6.78 -10.57 4.84
C VAL A 14 7.07 -10.74 6.34
N LYS A 15 7.47 -9.66 7.03
CA LYS A 15 7.66 -9.65 8.49
C LYS A 15 6.36 -9.95 9.22
N GLY A 16 5.25 -9.33 8.80
CA GLY A 16 3.92 -9.52 9.39
C GLY A 16 3.34 -10.92 9.15
N ALA A 17 3.74 -11.57 8.05
CA ALA A 17 3.41 -12.96 7.75
C ALA A 17 4.28 -13.98 8.51
N ASP A 18 5.13 -13.53 9.45
CA ASP A 18 6.07 -14.36 10.22
C ASP A 18 7.00 -15.20 9.32
N TRP A 19 7.40 -14.61 8.17
CA TRP A 19 8.22 -15.27 7.13
C TRP A 19 7.60 -16.52 6.49
N LEU A 20 6.31 -16.80 6.74
CA LEU A 20 5.60 -17.95 6.18
C LEU A 20 4.88 -17.65 4.86
N GLY A 21 4.87 -16.38 4.42
CA GLY A 21 4.25 -15.96 3.18
C GLY A 21 5.13 -16.18 1.95
N ASP A 22 4.52 -16.57 0.84
CA ASP A 22 5.19 -16.72 -0.46
C ASP A 22 5.64 -15.33 -0.98
N GLN A 23 6.96 -15.10 -1.00
CA GLN A 23 7.51 -13.76 -1.20
C GLN A 23 7.35 -13.23 -2.63
N ASP A 24 7.24 -14.10 -3.62
CA ASP A 24 6.98 -13.74 -5.01
C ASP A 24 5.56 -13.19 -5.19
N PHE A 25 4.57 -13.79 -4.52
CA PHE A 25 3.21 -13.26 -4.47
C PHE A 25 3.12 -11.96 -3.66
N ILE A 26 3.87 -11.85 -2.55
CA ILE A 26 3.93 -10.61 -1.77
C ILE A 26 4.57 -9.47 -2.59
N GLU A 27 5.65 -9.73 -3.32
CA GLU A 27 6.26 -8.76 -4.23
C GLU A 27 5.24 -8.26 -5.26
N TYR A 28 4.54 -9.18 -5.94
CA TYR A 28 3.51 -8.82 -6.92
C TYR A 28 2.42 -7.96 -6.29
N LEU A 29 1.91 -8.36 -5.12
CA LEU A 29 0.89 -7.63 -4.38
C LEU A 29 1.33 -6.19 -4.07
N CYS A 30 2.48 -6.03 -3.40
CA CYS A 30 2.94 -4.72 -2.94
C CYS A 30 3.30 -3.79 -4.10
N LYS A 31 3.85 -4.34 -5.19
CA LYS A 31 4.20 -3.58 -6.39
C LYS A 31 2.98 -3.11 -7.19
N GLU A 32 1.93 -3.93 -7.25
CA GLU A 32 0.70 -3.60 -7.99
C GLU A 32 -0.30 -2.76 -7.19
N ALA A 33 -0.21 -2.78 -5.85
CA ALA A 33 -1.15 -2.09 -4.96
C ALA A 33 -1.37 -0.59 -5.30
N PRO A 34 -0.33 0.24 -5.57
CA PRO A 34 -0.55 1.65 -5.92
C PRO A 34 -1.38 1.82 -7.19
N ARG A 35 -1.13 0.99 -8.21
CA ARG A 35 -1.86 1.02 -9.48
C ARG A 35 -3.33 0.62 -9.27
N ALA A 36 -3.57 -0.44 -8.51
CA ALA A 36 -4.93 -0.92 -8.21
C ALA A 36 -5.75 0.11 -7.41
N VAL A 37 -5.15 0.80 -6.43
CA VAL A 37 -5.83 1.85 -5.65
C VAL A 37 -6.21 3.04 -6.53
N ILE A 38 -5.32 3.49 -7.42
CA ILE A 38 -5.61 4.55 -8.39
C ILE A 38 -6.70 4.12 -9.38
N GLU A 39 -6.71 2.85 -9.78
CA GLU A 39 -7.77 2.30 -10.64
C GLU A 39 -9.14 2.37 -9.94
N PHE A 40 -9.21 2.04 -8.65
CA PHE A 40 -10.44 2.21 -7.86
C PHE A 40 -10.89 3.67 -7.73
N GLU A 41 -9.95 4.59 -7.57
CA GLU A 41 -10.26 6.02 -7.59
C GLU A 41 -10.92 6.42 -8.92
N ARG A 42 -10.39 5.94 -10.06
CA ARG A 42 -10.95 6.19 -11.40
C ARG A 42 -12.30 5.54 -11.62
N TYR A 43 -12.59 4.42 -10.94
CA TYR A 43 -13.92 3.82 -10.91
C TYR A 43 -14.92 4.57 -10.02
N GLY A 44 -14.48 5.62 -9.33
CA GLY A 44 -15.36 6.49 -8.54
C GLY A 44 -15.44 6.12 -7.07
N VAL A 45 -14.51 5.31 -6.55
CA VAL A 45 -14.44 5.06 -5.10
C VAL A 45 -14.14 6.37 -4.37
N PRO A 46 -15.01 6.80 -3.42
CA PRO A 46 -14.90 8.12 -2.80
C PRO A 46 -13.91 8.09 -1.63
N PHE A 47 -12.61 7.98 -1.94
CA PHE A 47 -11.58 8.10 -0.93
C PHE A 47 -11.58 9.49 -0.28
N SER A 48 -11.35 9.52 1.04
CA SER A 48 -11.06 10.76 1.75
C SER A 48 -9.83 11.45 1.14
N ARG A 49 -9.76 12.77 1.27
CA ARG A 49 -8.76 13.60 0.60
C ARG A 49 -7.88 14.37 1.55
N THR A 50 -6.63 14.55 1.15
CA THR A 50 -5.72 15.55 1.73
C THR A 50 -6.09 16.95 1.25
N GLU A 51 -5.51 17.99 1.84
CA GLU A 51 -5.72 19.38 1.42
C GLU A 51 -5.27 19.66 -0.02
N ASP A 52 -4.27 18.91 -0.52
CA ASP A 52 -3.80 18.96 -1.91
C ASP A 52 -4.57 18.02 -2.87
N GLY A 53 -5.68 17.42 -2.41
CA GLY A 53 -6.62 16.66 -3.24
C GLY A 53 -6.20 15.21 -3.54
N LYS A 54 -5.08 14.73 -2.99
CA LYS A 54 -4.64 13.33 -3.11
C LYS A 54 -5.46 12.41 -2.21
N ILE A 55 -5.36 11.10 -2.44
CA ILE A 55 -5.96 10.09 -1.57
C ILE A 55 -5.32 10.21 -0.19
N TYR A 56 -6.14 10.40 0.84
CA TYR A 56 -5.69 10.42 2.22
C TYR A 56 -5.25 9.02 2.67
N GLN A 57 -4.01 8.91 3.12
CA GLN A 57 -3.47 7.73 3.76
C GLN A 57 -3.36 7.98 5.27
N ARG A 58 -3.57 6.93 6.09
CA ARG A 58 -3.44 7.00 7.54
C ARG A 58 -2.41 5.99 8.04
N PRO A 59 -1.75 6.25 9.18
CA PRO A 59 -0.96 5.22 9.85
C PRO A 59 -1.80 3.99 10.14
N PHE A 60 -1.22 2.81 9.93
CA PHE A 60 -1.81 1.54 10.30
C PHE A 60 -0.73 0.65 10.92
N TRP A 61 -1.12 -0.23 11.84
CA TRP A 61 -0.17 -1.03 12.59
C TRP A 61 0.70 -1.90 11.67
N GLY A 62 2.01 -1.90 11.90
CA GLY A 62 2.97 -2.67 11.12
C GLY A 62 3.27 -2.10 9.73
N ASN A 63 3.09 -0.79 9.53
CA ASN A 63 3.57 -0.07 8.34
C ASN A 63 4.58 0.99 8.83
N ASP A 64 5.85 0.86 8.44
CA ASP A 64 6.94 1.81 8.74
C ASP A 64 7.14 2.85 7.63
#